data_AF-F8BYW8-F1
#
_entry.id   AF-F8BYW8-F1
#
_cell.length_a   1.000
_cell.length_b   1.000
_cell.length_c   1.000
_cell.angle_alpha   90.00
_cell.angle_beta   90.00
_cell.angle_gamma   90.00
#
_symmetry.space_group_name_H-M   'P 1'
#
loop_
_entity.id
_entity.type
_entity.pdbx_description
1 polymer ?
#
loop_
_entity_poly.entity_id
_entity_poly.type
_entity_poly.pdbx_seq_one_letter_code
_entity_poly.pdbx_strand_id
1 'polypeptide(L)'
;MARAEASGIRLNNQDAAIAKGMIARGDRQHDIAAWFGVNGGRIGEISSGAKFSHVSAASEDQLPPPGPYLSGRSAHKAVAALEQAKAALEDALANIEEGLSSAHEYDQE
;
A
#
# COMPACT_ATOMS: atom_id res chain seq x y z
N MET A 1 -16.19 18.74 18.33
CA MET A 1 -15.58 17.50 17.78
C MET A 1 -14.08 17.56 18.05
N ALA A 2 -13.50 16.54 18.69
CA ALA A 2 -12.06 16.45 18.86
C ALA A 2 -11.39 16.05 17.54
N ARG A 3 -10.20 16.57 17.26
CA ARG A 3 -9.41 16.17 16.10
C ARG A 3 -8.88 14.76 16.29
N ALA A 4 -8.72 14.02 15.19
CA ALA A 4 -7.97 12.77 15.19
C ALA A 4 -6.51 13.02 15.59
N GLU A 5 -5.87 12.01 16.16
CA GLU A 5 -4.44 12.06 16.48
C GLU A 5 -3.60 12.27 15.22
N ALA A 6 -2.43 12.89 15.38
CA ALA A 6 -1.50 13.08 14.27
C ALA A 6 -0.99 11.73 13.78
N SER A 7 -0.94 11.52 12.46
CA SER A 7 -0.48 10.25 11.87
C SER A 7 0.99 9.91 12.14
N GLY A 8 1.79 10.84 12.68
CA GLY A 8 3.22 10.66 12.94
C GLY A 8 4.11 10.67 11.69
N ILE A 9 3.55 10.50 10.49
CA ILE A 9 4.29 10.43 9.22
C ILE A 9 4.90 11.80 8.90
N ARG A 10 6.21 11.82 8.65
CA ARG A 10 6.97 13.00 8.22
C ARG A 10 7.82 12.65 7.01
N LEU A 11 7.70 13.45 5.96
CA LEU A 11 8.53 13.32 4.77
C LEU A 11 9.95 13.80 5.09
N ASN A 12 10.95 13.06 4.62
CA ASN A 12 12.36 13.43 4.67
C ASN A 12 12.85 13.95 3.29
N ASN A 13 14.15 14.23 3.16
CA ASN A 13 14.73 14.73 1.91
C ASN A 13 14.60 13.71 0.76
N GLN A 14 14.74 12.41 1.02
CA GLN A 14 14.59 11.38 0.00
C GLN A 14 13.13 11.27 -0.46
N ASP A 15 12.17 11.32 0.45
CA ASP A 15 10.75 11.34 0.11
C ASP A 15 10.40 12.57 -0.73
N ALA A 16 10.98 13.73 -0.40
CA ALA A 16 10.78 14.94 -1.17
C ALA A 16 11.40 14.86 -2.58
N ALA A 17 12.55 14.21 -2.74
CA ALA A 17 13.15 13.96 -4.05
C ALA A 17 12.23 13.09 -4.92
N ILE A 18 11.69 12.00 -4.37
CA ILE A 18 10.74 11.12 -5.05
C ILE A 18 9.45 11.88 -5.40
N ALA A 19 8.85 12.60 -4.43
CA ALA A 19 7.65 13.39 -4.66
C ALA A 19 7.84 14.43 -5.77
N LYS A 20 9.00 15.12 -5.82
CA LYS A 20 9.33 16.06 -6.91
C LYS A 20 9.48 15.36 -8.25
N GLY A 21 10.09 14.18 -8.30
CA GLY A 21 10.17 13.38 -9.51
C GLY A 21 8.78 12.93 -10.00
N MET A 22 7.90 12.51 -9.10
CA MET A 22 6.50 12.19 -9.42
C MET A 22 5.74 13.40 -9.95
N ILE A 23 5.92 14.59 -9.36
CA ILE A 23 5.35 15.85 -9.88
C ILE A 23 5.87 16.15 -11.29
N ALA A 24 7.19 16.02 -11.50
CA ALA A 24 7.81 16.27 -12.80
C ALA A 24 7.34 15.30 -13.89
N ARG A 25 7.07 14.04 -13.52
CA ARG A 25 6.47 13.02 -14.38
C ARG A 25 5.00 13.33 -14.75
N GLY A 26 4.34 14.20 -13.98
CA GLY A 26 2.94 14.61 -14.21
C GLY A 26 1.92 13.90 -13.30
N ASP A 27 2.37 13.21 -12.25
CA ASP A 27 1.48 12.54 -11.30
C ASP A 27 0.64 13.56 -10.53
N ARG A 28 -0.62 13.19 -10.21
CA ARG A 28 -1.53 14.07 -9.48
C ARG A 28 -1.12 14.14 -8.01
N GLN A 29 -1.15 15.33 -7.41
CA GLN A 29 -0.72 15.52 -6.02
C GLN A 29 -1.49 14.65 -5.00
N HIS A 30 -2.76 14.31 -5.26
CA HIS A 30 -3.51 13.40 -4.39
C HIS A 30 -3.05 11.94 -4.50
N ASP A 31 -2.60 11.49 -5.67
CA ASP A 31 -2.01 10.16 -5.85
C ASP A 31 -0.65 10.12 -5.15
N ILE A 32 0.17 11.16 -5.32
CA ILE A 32 1.45 11.30 -4.59
C ILE A 32 1.21 11.28 -3.08
N ALA A 33 0.21 12.02 -2.60
CA ALA A 33 -0.13 12.05 -1.17
C ALA A 33 -0.58 10.68 -0.65
N ALA A 34 -1.36 9.94 -1.44
CA ALA A 34 -1.78 8.59 -1.12
C ALA A 34 -0.58 7.62 -1.04
N TRP A 35 0.39 7.75 -1.95
CA TRP A 35 1.63 6.95 -1.92
C TRP A 35 2.37 7.08 -0.59
N PHE A 36 2.55 8.31 -0.12
CA PHE A 36 3.30 8.58 1.13
C PHE A 36 2.44 8.49 2.39
N GLY A 37 1.13 8.30 2.28
CA GLY A 37 0.22 8.31 3.44
C GLY A 37 0.15 9.66 4.15
N VAL A 38 0.30 10.78 3.42
CA VAL A 38 0.29 12.14 3.97
C VAL A 38 -0.90 12.95 3.49
N ASN A 39 -1.16 14.07 4.15
CA ASN A 39 -2.15 15.04 3.66
C ASN A 39 -1.66 15.73 2.39
N GLY A 40 -2.55 15.95 1.42
CA GLY A 40 -2.22 16.58 0.13
C GLY A 40 -1.52 17.94 0.24
N GLY A 41 -1.80 18.72 1.29
CA GLY A 41 -1.10 19.97 1.56
C GLY A 41 0.42 19.81 1.75
N ARG A 42 0.90 18.64 2.22
CA ARG A 42 2.35 18.36 2.32
C ARG A 42 3.00 18.22 0.96
N ILE A 43 2.30 17.61 0.00
CA ILE A 43 2.76 17.56 -1.39
C ILE A 43 2.69 18.96 -2.03
N GLY A 44 1.67 19.75 -1.70
CA GLY A 44 1.58 21.16 -2.11
C GLY A 44 2.76 22.01 -1.63
N GLU A 45 3.22 21.83 -0.38
CA GLU A 45 4.42 22.49 0.17
C GLU A 45 5.71 22.09 -0.57
N ILE A 46 5.82 20.85 -1.03
CA ILE A 46 6.95 20.38 -1.85
C ILE A 46 6.86 20.97 -3.27
N SER A 47 5.67 20.93 -3.87
CA SER A 47 5.41 21.43 -5.23
C SER A 47 5.67 22.92 -5.37
N SER A 48 5.37 23.72 -4.36
CA SER A 48 5.64 25.17 -4.36
C SER A 48 7.07 25.53 -3.97
N GLY A 49 7.86 24.56 -3.53
CA GLY A 49 9.20 24.78 -2.97
C GLY A 49 9.20 25.41 -1.57
N ALA A 50 8.04 25.56 -0.91
CA ALA A 50 7.97 26.06 0.46
C ALA A 50 8.73 25.15 1.45
N LYS A 51 8.78 23.84 1.17
CA LYS A 51 9.67 22.89 1.86
C LYS A 51 10.53 22.14 0.86
N PHE A 52 11.70 21.70 1.36
CA PHE A 52 12.67 20.93 0.58
C PHE A 52 13.12 21.63 -0.71
N SER A 53 13.14 22.97 -0.76
CA SER A 53 13.56 23.73 -1.95
C SER A 53 14.92 23.31 -2.49
N HIS A 54 15.86 22.98 -1.61
CA HIS A 54 17.23 22.54 -1.92
C HIS A 54 17.34 21.10 -2.45
N VAL A 55 16.28 20.29 -2.37
CA VAL A 55 16.30 18.89 -2.79
C VAL A 55 16.02 18.78 -4.29
N SER A 56 16.89 18.13 -5.05
CA SER A 56 16.65 17.82 -6.46
C SER A 56 15.62 16.70 -6.62
N ALA A 57 14.88 16.70 -7.74
CA ALA A 57 13.98 15.60 -8.08
C ALA A 57 14.77 14.30 -8.28
N ALA A 58 14.21 13.18 -7.84
CA ALA A 58 14.70 11.85 -8.16
C ALA A 58 14.50 11.55 -9.66
N SER A 59 15.37 10.71 -10.22
CA SER A 59 15.26 10.26 -11.61
C SER A 59 14.11 9.27 -11.80
N GLU A 60 13.62 9.12 -13.03
CA GLU A 60 12.43 8.31 -13.33
C GLU A 60 12.56 6.83 -12.90
N ASP A 61 13.76 6.27 -12.96
CA ASP A 61 14.07 4.89 -12.55
C ASP A 61 13.97 4.66 -11.03
N GLN A 62 13.97 5.73 -10.25
CA GLN A 62 13.84 5.69 -8.79
C GLN A 62 12.40 5.92 -8.32
N LEU A 63 11.49 6.25 -9.23
CA LEU A 63 10.12 6.58 -8.88
C LEU A 63 9.28 5.31 -8.74
N PRO A 64 8.26 5.33 -7.86
CA PRO A 64 7.28 4.27 -7.86
C PRO A 64 6.50 4.24 -9.19
N PRO A 65 5.79 3.13 -9.50
CA PRO A 65 4.89 3.06 -10.63
C PRO A 65 3.88 4.22 -10.61
N PRO A 66 3.50 4.78 -11.77
CA PRO A 66 2.49 5.84 -11.82
C PRO A 66 1.16 5.34 -11.26
N GLY A 67 0.45 6.24 -10.55
CA GLY A 67 -0.86 5.97 -9.98
C GLY A 67 -1.97 5.79 -11.03
N PRO A 68 -3.24 5.61 -10.58
CA PRO A 68 -3.71 5.81 -9.21
C PRO A 68 -3.35 4.66 -8.26
N TYR A 69 -3.06 4.99 -7.01
CA TYR A 69 -2.79 3.98 -5.97
C TYR A 69 -4.09 3.49 -5.32
N LEU A 70 -4.00 2.31 -4.67
CA LEU A 70 -5.13 1.70 -3.96
C LEU A 70 -5.74 2.67 -2.96
N SER A 71 -7.04 2.95 -3.12
CA SER A 71 -7.79 3.67 -2.09
C SER A 71 -7.84 2.85 -0.80
N GLY A 72 -7.94 3.50 0.36
CA GLY A 72 -8.11 2.79 1.63
C GLY A 72 -9.31 1.83 1.64
N ARG A 73 -10.40 2.18 0.95
CA ARG A 73 -11.56 1.29 0.77
C ARG A 73 -11.19 0.05 -0.05
N SER A 74 -10.45 0.22 -1.14
CA SER A 74 -10.01 -0.89 -1.98
C SER A 74 -9.01 -1.78 -1.25
N ALA A 75 -8.09 -1.19 -0.48
CA ALA A 75 -7.15 -1.93 0.35
C ALA A 75 -7.86 -2.78 1.41
N HIS A 76 -8.86 -2.22 2.11
CA HIS A 76 -9.65 -2.97 3.08
C HIS A 76 -10.42 -4.13 2.43
N LYS A 77 -10.96 -3.93 1.23
CA LYS A 77 -11.60 -5.03 0.47
C LYS A 77 -10.62 -6.13 0.09
N ALA A 78 -9.41 -5.75 -0.33
CA ALA A 78 -8.36 -6.71 -0.67
C ALA A 78 -7.95 -7.53 0.56
N VAL A 79 -7.76 -6.89 1.71
CA VAL A 79 -7.46 -7.60 2.97
C VAL A 79 -8.59 -8.57 3.34
N ALA A 80 -9.85 -8.13 3.28
CA ALA A 80 -10.98 -9.01 3.57
C ALA A 80 -11.07 -10.21 2.61
N ALA A 81 -10.77 -10.01 1.33
CA ALA A 81 -10.73 -11.10 0.36
C ALA A 81 -9.58 -12.08 0.62
N LEU A 82 -8.41 -11.59 1.05
CA LEU A 82 -7.27 -12.43 1.42
C LEU A 82 -7.57 -13.29 2.66
N GLU A 83 -8.24 -12.73 3.67
CA GLU A 83 -8.67 -13.50 4.85
C GLU A 83 -9.65 -14.62 4.46
N GLN A 84 -10.61 -14.34 3.58
CA GLN A 84 -11.52 -15.36 3.05
C GLN A 84 -10.79 -16.45 2.27
N ALA A 85 -9.83 -16.06 1.43
CA ALA A 85 -9.03 -17.01 0.66
C ALA A 85 -8.18 -17.90 1.58
N LYS A 86 -7.60 -17.33 2.64
CA LYS A 86 -6.85 -18.08 3.64
C LYS A 86 -7.74 -19.12 4.35
N ALA A 87 -8.92 -18.73 4.82
CA ALA A 87 -9.85 -19.66 5.47
C ALA A 87 -10.27 -20.82 4.55
N ALA A 88 -10.58 -20.51 3.28
CA ALA A 88 -10.93 -21.54 2.30
C ALA A 88 -9.79 -22.53 2.04
N LEU A 89 -8.53 -22.07 2.08
CA LEU A 89 -7.37 -22.94 1.95
C LEU A 89 -7.18 -23.83 3.19
N GLU A 90 -7.40 -23.30 4.39
CA GLU A 90 -7.34 -24.07 5.65
C GLU A 90 -8.41 -25.18 5.66
N ASP A 91 -9.65 -24.86 5.26
CA ASP A 91 -10.73 -25.85 5.14
C ASP A 91 -10.41 -26.94 4.10
N ALA A 92 -9.85 -26.54 2.95
CA ALA A 92 -9.45 -27.48 1.91
C ALA A 92 -8.34 -28.43 2.39
N LEU A 93 -7.38 -27.94 3.16
CA LEU A 93 -6.31 -28.76 3.76
C LEU A 93 -6.90 -29.77 4.75
N ALA A 94 -7.78 -29.34 5.65
CA ALA A 94 -8.43 -30.24 6.61
C ALA A 94 -9.21 -31.37 5.91
N ASN A 95 -9.96 -31.06 4.86
CA ASN A 95 -10.71 -32.04 4.09
C ASN A 95 -9.80 -33.06 3.38
N ILE A 96 -8.64 -32.61 2.88
CA ILE A 96 -7.65 -33.51 2.24
C ILE A 96 -7.04 -34.45 3.29
N GLU A 97 -6.67 -33.93 4.46
CA GLU A 97 -6.11 -34.72 5.57
C GLU A 97 -7.10 -35.78 6.09
N GLU A 98 -8.37 -35.41 6.23
CA GLU A 98 -9.44 -36.34 6.60
C GLU A 98 -9.61 -37.43 5.54
N GLY A 99 -9.69 -37.06 4.25
CA GLY A 99 -9.84 -38.01 3.15
C GLY A 99 -8.67 -38.99 3.04
N LEU A 100 -7.44 -38.53 3.26
CA LEU A 100 -6.25 -39.39 3.30
C LEU A 100 -6.26 -40.34 4.51
N SER A 101 -6.73 -39.88 5.67
CA SER A 101 -6.82 -40.70 6.87
C SER A 101 -7.86 -41.80 6.71
N SER A 102 -9.05 -41.46 6.18
CA SER A 102 -10.09 -42.46 5.89
C SER A 102 -9.64 -43.49 4.85
N ALA A 103 -8.93 -43.07 3.80
CA ALA A 103 -8.41 -44.01 2.80
C ALA A 103 -7.38 -45.00 3.37
N HIS A 104 -6.56 -44.58 4.33
CA HIS A 104 -5.55 -45.43 4.96
C HIS A 104 -6.15 -46.47 5.92
N GLU A 105 -7.32 -46.21 6.50
CA GLU A 105 -8.05 -47.16 7.34
C GLU A 105 -8.72 -48.28 6.53
N TYR A 106 -9.19 -48.00 5.30
CA TYR A 106 -9.81 -49.02 4.43
C TYR A 106 -8.81 -50.01 3.81
N ASP A 107 -7.54 -49.62 3.60
CA ASP A 107 -6.52 -50.48 3.02
C ASP A 107 -5.90 -51.48 4.03
N GLN A 108 -6.28 -51.42 5.31
CA GLN A 108 -5.75 -52.29 6.39
C GLN A 108 -6.73 -53.37 6.89
N GLU A 109 -7.92 -53.48 6.31
CA GLU A 109 -8.88 -54.60 6.51
C GLU A 109 -8.82 -55.62 5.36
#